data_AF-A0A522FN39-F1
#
_entry.id   AF-A0A522FN39-F1
#
_cell.length_a   1.000
_cell.length_b   1.000
_cell.length_c   1.000
_cell.angle_alpha   90.00
_cell.angle_beta   90.00
_cell.angle_gamma   90.00
#
_symmetry.space_group_name_H-M   'P 1'
#
loop_
_entity.id
_entity.type
_entity.pdbx_description
1 polymer ?
#
loop_
_entity_poly.entity_id
_entity_poly.type
_entity_poly.pdbx_seq_one_letter_code
_entity_poly.pdbx_strand_id
1 'polypeptide(L)'
;MKRIKILWVLLIALTLWSCSTYRETEREATGTENIKVSKSVIVPKDEGAAPIAGVAELPSPGQVVTFNGIGQKVHVKTGESVNFIYDGIDPEKTYIIYESTDDGYNLELAWRNEPVIIHFWKLCQIYVVASPSLTNVDIPGNLNLEQVIWTPRSDGTWEVRIGTVERGCKSKALDDLQKMRDKDYEKGVPRK
;
A
#
# COMPACT_ATOMS: atom_id res chain seq x y z
N MET A 1 -29.63 -46.10 -13.26
CA MET A 1 -29.26 -44.76 -13.82
C MET A 1 -29.48 -43.56 -12.89
N LYS A 2 -30.36 -43.57 -11.87
CA LYS A 2 -30.55 -42.42 -10.95
C LYS A 2 -29.38 -42.15 -9.98
N ARG A 3 -28.68 -43.19 -9.51
CA ARG A 3 -27.57 -43.05 -8.54
C ARG A 3 -26.31 -42.36 -9.09
N ILE A 4 -26.05 -42.50 -10.40
CA ILE A 4 -24.90 -41.86 -11.05
C ILE A 4 -25.08 -40.33 -11.09
N LYS A 5 -26.29 -39.83 -11.36
CA LYS A 5 -26.57 -38.38 -11.42
C LYS A 5 -26.36 -37.67 -10.08
N ILE A 6 -26.63 -38.34 -8.95
CA ILE A 6 -26.44 -37.76 -7.60
C ILE A 6 -24.95 -37.62 -7.27
N LEU A 7 -24.12 -38.59 -7.69
CA LEU A 7 -22.67 -38.55 -7.49
C LEU A 7 -22.00 -37.40 -8.25
N TRP A 8 -22.46 -37.10 -9.47
CA TRP A 8 -21.96 -35.97 -10.25
C TRP A 8 -22.34 -34.61 -9.62
N VAL A 9 -23.55 -34.47 -9.09
CA VAL A 9 -23.98 -33.22 -8.42
C VAL A 9 -23.20 -32.98 -7.13
N LEU A 10 -22.94 -34.03 -6.35
CA LEU A 10 -22.11 -33.93 -5.13
C LEU A 10 -20.66 -33.57 -5.46
N LEU A 11 -20.08 -34.13 -6.52
CA LEU A 11 -18.72 -33.78 -6.94
C LEU A 11 -18.61 -32.32 -7.37
N ILE A 12 -19.60 -31.80 -8.11
CA ILE A 12 -19.63 -30.39 -8.55
C ILE A 12 -19.85 -29.45 -7.35
N ALA A 13 -20.69 -29.82 -6.39
CA ALA A 13 -20.87 -29.03 -5.17
C ALA A 13 -19.57 -28.97 -4.34
N LEU A 14 -18.85 -30.09 -4.20
CA LEU A 14 -17.58 -30.17 -3.48
C LEU A 14 -16.46 -29.35 -4.15
N THR A 15 -16.38 -29.34 -5.49
CA THR A 15 -15.38 -28.54 -6.21
C THR A 15 -15.68 -27.04 -6.15
N LEU A 16 -16.97 -26.66 -6.24
CA LEU A 16 -17.38 -25.26 -6.09
C LEU A 16 -17.14 -24.74 -4.66
N TRP A 17 -17.44 -25.56 -3.64
CA TRP A 17 -17.20 -25.19 -2.25
C TRP A 17 -15.70 -25.05 -1.97
N SER A 18 -14.89 -26.03 -2.39
CA SER A 18 -13.42 -26.01 -2.29
C SER A 18 -12.79 -24.77 -2.94
N CYS A 19 -13.24 -24.38 -4.14
CA CYS A 19 -12.76 -23.17 -4.80
C CYS A 19 -13.16 -21.88 -4.06
N SER A 20 -14.36 -21.81 -3.49
CA SER A 20 -14.78 -20.61 -2.75
C SER A 20 -13.98 -20.45 -1.46
N THR A 21 -13.77 -21.54 -0.72
CA THR A 21 -13.04 -21.52 0.55
C THR A 21 -11.56 -21.20 0.32
N TYR A 22 -10.93 -21.83 -0.68
CA TYR A 22 -9.54 -21.54 -1.04
C TYR A 22 -9.33 -20.04 -1.39
N ARG A 23 -10.27 -19.46 -2.12
CA ARG A 23 -10.20 -18.06 -2.57
C ARG A 23 -10.45 -17.06 -1.43
N GLU A 24 -11.26 -17.41 -0.43
CA GLU A 24 -11.38 -16.62 0.81
C GLU A 24 -10.12 -16.75 1.67
N THR A 25 -9.54 -17.95 1.81
CA THR A 25 -8.35 -18.18 2.64
C THR A 25 -7.08 -17.51 2.08
N GLU A 26 -6.87 -17.47 0.76
CA GLU A 26 -5.76 -16.69 0.16
C GLU A 26 -5.92 -15.18 0.33
N ARG A 27 -7.17 -14.70 0.39
CA ARG A 27 -7.49 -13.28 0.58
C ARG A 27 -7.30 -12.83 2.03
N GLU A 28 -7.52 -13.73 3.00
CA GLU A 28 -7.14 -13.52 4.40
C GLU A 28 -5.63 -13.60 4.62
N ALA A 29 -4.89 -14.42 3.87
CA ALA A 29 -3.46 -14.67 4.11
C ALA A 29 -2.49 -13.63 3.51
N THR A 30 -2.97 -12.63 2.78
CA THR A 30 -2.09 -11.56 2.23
C THR A 30 -1.98 -10.42 3.24
N GLY A 31 -1.02 -10.56 4.15
CA GLY A 31 -0.85 -9.79 5.39
C GLY A 31 -0.92 -8.26 5.27
N THR A 32 -2.13 -7.72 5.38
CA THR A 32 -2.40 -6.31 5.74
C THR A 32 -2.63 -6.14 7.25
N GLU A 33 -2.58 -7.23 8.03
CA GLU A 33 -2.88 -7.25 9.47
C GLU A 33 -2.00 -6.32 10.31
N ASN A 34 -0.80 -5.98 9.82
CA ASN A 34 0.14 -5.13 10.53
C ASN A 34 -0.08 -3.62 10.31
N ILE A 35 -0.97 -3.23 9.39
CA ILE A 35 -1.25 -1.81 9.13
C ILE A 35 -2.14 -1.28 10.24
N LYS A 36 -1.62 -0.34 11.03
CA LYS A 36 -2.38 0.32 12.08
C LYS A 36 -3.25 1.45 11.49
N VAL A 37 -4.40 1.70 12.12
CA VAL A 37 -5.24 2.85 11.77
C VAL A 37 -4.42 4.14 11.88
N SER A 38 -4.37 4.87 10.78
CA SER A 38 -3.75 6.18 10.72
C SER A 38 -4.73 7.21 11.28
N LYS A 39 -4.29 7.99 12.26
CA LYS A 39 -5.04 9.14 12.79
C LYS A 39 -4.44 10.48 12.36
N SER A 40 -3.22 10.43 11.86
CA SER A 40 -2.54 11.60 11.34
C SER A 40 -1.52 11.22 10.26
N VAL A 41 -1.04 12.24 9.55
CA VAL A 41 0.13 12.12 8.69
C VAL A 41 0.98 13.38 8.76
N ILE A 42 2.29 13.21 8.64
CA ILE A 42 3.24 14.29 8.39
C ILE A 42 3.78 14.13 6.97
N VAL A 43 3.54 15.12 6.12
CA VAL A 43 4.12 15.16 4.78
C VAL A 43 5.52 15.78 4.88
N PRO A 44 6.59 15.03 4.59
CA PRO A 44 7.95 15.51 4.76
C PRO A 44 8.26 16.67 3.80
N LYS A 45 9.21 17.52 4.18
CA LYS A 45 9.77 18.57 3.29
C LYS A 45 10.81 18.03 2.31
N ASP A 46 11.35 16.85 2.62
CA ASP A 46 12.40 16.21 1.83
C ASP A 46 11.80 15.56 0.58
N GLU A 47 12.30 15.92 -0.59
CA GLU A 47 11.98 15.23 -1.83
C GLU A 47 12.34 13.74 -1.75
N GLY A 48 11.45 12.86 -2.23
CA GLY A 48 11.65 11.41 -2.21
C GLY A 48 11.44 10.74 -0.85
N ALA A 49 10.98 11.49 0.15
CA ALA A 49 10.46 10.94 1.38
C ALA A 49 8.94 10.77 1.27
N ALA A 50 8.47 9.56 1.53
CA ALA A 50 7.05 9.28 1.59
C ALA A 50 6.44 9.76 2.93
N PRO A 51 5.13 10.05 2.99
CA PRO A 51 4.48 10.57 4.20
C PRO A 51 4.56 9.58 5.37
N ILE A 52 4.63 10.10 6.59
CA ILE A 52 4.72 9.27 7.81
C ILE A 52 3.35 9.28 8.49
N ALA A 53 2.68 8.13 8.47
CA ALA A 53 1.39 7.96 9.14
C ALA A 53 1.57 7.79 10.66
N GLY A 54 0.76 8.48 11.44
CA GLY A 54 0.72 8.39 12.89
C GLY A 54 -0.54 7.68 13.38
N VAL A 55 -0.41 6.86 14.42
CA VAL A 55 -1.55 6.17 15.07
C VAL A 55 -2.28 7.04 16.11
N ALA A 56 -1.74 8.23 16.36
CA ALA A 56 -2.29 9.23 17.25
C ALA A 56 -2.56 10.53 16.49
N GLU A 57 -3.51 11.30 16.98
CA GLU A 57 -3.72 12.66 16.51
C GLU A 57 -2.54 13.54 16.91
N LEU A 58 -2.19 14.47 16.04
CA LEU A 58 -1.22 15.51 16.32
C LEU A 58 -1.89 16.59 17.18
N PRO A 59 -1.18 17.15 18.18
CA PRO A 59 -1.74 18.17 19.07
C PRO A 59 -2.00 19.51 18.36
N SER A 60 -1.24 19.81 17.31
CA SER A 60 -1.35 21.04 16.52
C SER A 60 -1.23 20.72 15.02
N PRO A 61 -2.26 20.12 14.40
CA PRO A 61 -2.21 19.81 12.98
C PRO A 61 -2.33 21.10 12.14
N GLY A 62 -1.66 21.15 11.00
CA GLY A 62 -1.81 22.21 10.00
C GLY A 62 -3.17 22.17 9.32
N GLN A 63 -3.77 20.97 9.20
CA GLN A 63 -5.14 20.81 8.71
C GLN A 63 -5.84 19.59 9.32
N VAL A 64 -7.16 19.55 9.23
CA VAL A 64 -7.97 18.36 9.53
C VAL A 64 -8.66 17.91 8.25
N VAL A 65 -8.52 16.64 7.91
CA VAL A 65 -9.17 16.02 6.75
C VAL A 65 -10.24 15.05 7.22
N THR A 66 -11.47 15.27 6.77
CA THR A 66 -12.57 14.33 6.99
C THR A 66 -12.73 13.46 5.74
N PHE A 67 -12.51 12.16 5.90
CA PHE A 67 -12.89 11.17 4.90
C PHE A 67 -14.32 10.70 5.14
N ASN A 68 -15.17 10.87 4.14
CA ASN A 68 -16.58 10.46 4.16
C ASN A 68 -16.93 9.45 3.04
N GLY A 69 -15.95 9.05 2.24
CA GLY A 69 -16.11 8.00 1.24
C GLY A 69 -14.78 7.37 0.79
N ILE A 70 -14.88 6.17 0.25
CA ILE A 70 -13.77 5.46 -0.39
C ILE A 70 -13.50 6.08 -1.76
N GLY A 71 -12.24 6.17 -2.16
CA GLY A 71 -11.78 6.86 -3.36
C GLY A 71 -11.75 8.38 -3.24
N GLN A 72 -12.12 8.94 -2.08
CA GLN A 72 -12.00 10.37 -1.82
C GLN A 72 -10.51 10.75 -1.82
N LYS A 73 -10.16 11.69 -2.72
CA LYS A 73 -8.82 12.26 -2.84
C LYS A 73 -8.73 13.61 -2.16
N VAL A 74 -7.69 13.81 -1.37
CA VAL A 74 -7.36 15.10 -0.75
C VAL A 74 -5.90 15.41 -0.98
N HIS A 75 -5.61 16.62 -1.45
CA HIS A 75 -4.24 17.04 -1.71
C HIS A 75 -3.55 17.65 -0.46
N VAL A 76 -2.46 16.99 -0.12
CA VAL A 76 -1.43 17.12 0.91
C VAL A 76 -0.18 17.96 0.64
N LYS A 77 -0.12 19.28 0.86
CA LYS A 77 1.14 20.02 0.59
C LYS A 77 2.35 19.51 1.39
N THR A 78 3.52 19.60 0.78
CA THR A 78 4.82 19.33 1.40
C THR A 78 5.02 20.13 2.69
N GLY A 79 5.42 19.44 3.77
CA GLY A 79 5.64 20.05 5.08
C GLY A 79 4.38 20.23 5.95
N GLU A 80 3.20 19.92 5.43
CA GLU A 80 1.96 19.95 6.20
C GLU A 80 1.85 18.76 7.16
N SER A 81 1.03 18.97 8.18
CA SER A 81 0.68 17.94 9.15
C SER A 81 -0.83 17.87 9.29
N VAL A 82 -1.38 16.67 9.27
CA VAL A 82 -2.82 16.46 9.09
C VAL A 82 -3.34 15.47 10.11
N ASN A 83 -4.48 15.78 10.72
CA ASN A 83 -5.29 14.79 11.43
C ASN A 83 -6.41 14.28 10.53
N PHE A 84 -6.78 13.01 10.72
CA PHE A 84 -7.84 12.35 9.97
C PHE A 84 -9.08 12.16 10.84
N ILE A 85 -10.23 12.48 10.26
CA ILE A 85 -11.55 12.13 10.79
C ILE A 85 -12.19 11.16 9.80
N TYR A 86 -12.72 10.05 10.30
CA TYR A 86 -13.46 9.08 9.50
C TYR A 86 -14.94 9.22 9.82
N ASP A 87 -15.72 9.77 8.87
CA ASP A 87 -17.14 9.99 9.02
C ASP A 87 -17.93 8.91 8.29
N GLY A 88 -18.66 8.08 9.04
CA GLY A 88 -19.43 6.96 8.48
C GLY A 88 -18.61 5.82 7.89
N ILE A 89 -17.30 5.80 8.11
CA ILE A 89 -16.37 4.78 7.58
C ILE A 89 -15.68 4.04 8.72
N ASP A 90 -15.49 2.73 8.56
CA ASP A 90 -14.72 1.90 9.47
C ASP A 90 -13.20 2.02 9.16
N PRO A 91 -12.42 2.70 10.02
CA PRO A 91 -10.99 2.91 9.77
C PRO A 91 -10.17 1.61 9.87
N GLU A 92 -10.66 0.59 10.58
CA GLU A 92 -9.95 -0.69 10.72
C GLU A 92 -9.94 -1.48 9.41
N LYS A 93 -10.90 -1.22 8.52
CA LYS A 93 -11.01 -1.87 7.21
C LYS A 93 -10.37 -1.08 6.08
N THR A 94 -9.87 0.13 6.37
CA THR A 94 -9.36 1.06 5.35
C THR A 94 -7.92 1.46 5.60
N TYR A 95 -7.28 2.00 4.58
CA TYR A 95 -5.96 2.61 4.64
C TYR A 95 -5.90 3.78 3.67
N ILE A 96 -4.87 4.60 3.78
CA ILE A 96 -4.66 5.75 2.89
C ILE A 96 -3.56 5.38 1.90
N ILE A 97 -3.88 5.48 0.60
CA ILE A 97 -2.89 5.48 -0.47
C ILE A 97 -2.29 6.88 -0.55
N TYR A 98 -0.98 6.95 -0.67
CA TYR A 98 -0.28 8.22 -0.87
C TYR A 98 0.34 8.24 -2.25
N GLU A 99 0.01 9.25 -3.06
CA GLU A 99 0.59 9.48 -4.39
C GLU A 99 1.41 10.76 -4.37
N SER A 100 2.71 10.70 -4.65
CA SER A 100 3.55 11.89 -4.70
C SER A 100 3.18 12.79 -5.88
N THR A 101 3.18 14.09 -5.64
CA THR A 101 3.01 15.16 -6.63
C THR A 101 4.20 16.13 -6.55
N ASP A 102 4.21 17.18 -7.36
CA ASP A 102 5.34 18.13 -7.36
C ASP A 102 5.43 18.97 -6.06
N ASP A 103 4.31 19.24 -5.40
CA ASP A 103 4.24 20.09 -4.22
C ASP A 103 3.62 19.41 -2.99
N GLY A 104 3.49 18.08 -3.02
CA GLY A 104 2.85 17.34 -1.94
C GLY A 104 2.47 15.91 -2.28
N TYR A 105 1.37 15.44 -1.71
CA TYR A 105 0.82 14.11 -1.92
C TYR A 105 -0.69 14.15 -2.12
N ASN A 106 -1.24 13.37 -3.04
CA ASN A 106 -2.66 13.05 -3.03
C ASN A 106 -2.89 11.88 -2.07
N LEU A 107 -3.80 12.06 -1.13
CA LEU A 107 -4.20 11.06 -0.15
C LEU A 107 -5.54 10.49 -0.59
N GLU A 108 -5.61 9.19 -0.82
CA GLU A 108 -6.82 8.50 -1.24
C GLU A 108 -7.21 7.43 -0.23
N LEU A 109 -8.45 7.47 0.29
CA LEU A 109 -8.93 6.43 1.19
C LEU A 109 -9.33 5.18 0.39
N ALA A 110 -8.80 4.02 0.76
CA ALA A 110 -9.06 2.74 0.09
C ALA A 110 -9.37 1.61 1.08
N TRP A 111 -10.05 0.57 0.61
CA TRP A 111 -10.26 -0.66 1.37
C TRP A 111 -8.98 -1.49 1.43
N ARG A 112 -8.65 -2.07 2.59
CA ARG A 112 -7.43 -2.88 2.76
C ARG A 112 -7.43 -4.18 1.94
N ASN A 113 -8.61 -4.75 1.69
CA ASN A 113 -8.81 -6.07 1.09
C ASN A 113 -9.33 -6.03 -0.36
N GLU A 114 -9.32 -4.85 -0.97
CA GLU A 114 -9.72 -4.67 -2.37
C GLU A 114 -8.51 -4.39 -3.25
N PRO A 115 -8.52 -4.90 -4.50
CA PRO A 115 -7.50 -4.55 -5.46
C PRO A 115 -7.51 -3.05 -5.77
N VAL A 116 -6.32 -2.46 -5.88
CA VAL A 116 -6.12 -1.07 -6.28
C VAL A 116 -5.25 -1.02 -7.53
N ILE A 117 -5.44 0.01 -8.35
CA ILE A 117 -4.60 0.28 -9.51
C ILE A 117 -3.90 1.61 -9.27
N ILE A 118 -2.57 1.62 -9.31
CA ILE A 118 -1.77 2.84 -9.27
C ILE A 118 -1.24 3.13 -10.67
N HIS A 119 -1.31 4.41 -11.08
CA HIS A 119 -0.96 4.85 -12.43
C HIS A 119 0.28 5.75 -12.38
N PHE A 120 1.42 5.25 -12.82
CA PHE A 120 2.62 6.09 -12.87
C PHE A 120 2.55 7.08 -14.02
N TRP A 121 2.83 8.36 -13.74
CA TRP A 121 2.84 9.42 -14.76
C TRP A 121 4.26 9.86 -15.12
N LYS A 122 5.21 9.69 -14.21
CA LYS A 122 6.60 10.13 -14.37
C LYS A 122 7.58 9.29 -13.56
N LEU A 123 8.85 9.33 -13.98
CA LEU A 123 9.97 8.79 -13.21
C LEU A 123 10.05 9.40 -11.81
N CYS A 124 10.54 8.61 -10.86
CA CYS A 124 10.71 9.00 -9.46
C CYS A 124 9.43 9.39 -8.73
N GLN A 125 8.25 9.17 -9.32
CA GLN A 125 7.00 9.24 -8.59
C GLN A 125 6.94 8.09 -7.58
N ILE A 126 6.35 8.36 -6.42
CA ILE A 126 6.23 7.45 -5.30
C ILE A 126 4.75 7.22 -5.01
N TYR A 127 4.40 5.96 -4.81
CA TYR A 127 3.16 5.55 -4.16
C TYR A 127 3.46 4.89 -2.82
N VAL A 128 2.54 4.99 -1.87
CA VAL A 128 2.52 4.16 -0.67
C VAL A 128 1.19 3.42 -0.64
N VAL A 129 1.27 2.09 -0.59
CA VAL A 129 0.10 1.19 -0.68
C VAL A 129 0.12 0.14 0.43
N ALA A 130 -1.01 -0.53 0.67
CA ALA A 130 -1.13 -1.53 1.73
C ALA A 130 -0.33 -2.81 1.43
N SER A 131 -0.48 -3.39 0.24
CA SER A 131 0.14 -4.68 -0.10
C SER A 131 0.46 -4.78 -1.60
N PRO A 132 1.62 -5.33 -2.00
CA PRO A 132 1.94 -5.64 -3.39
C PRO A 132 0.94 -6.62 -4.03
N SER A 133 0.41 -7.58 -3.27
CA SER A 133 -0.49 -8.62 -3.80
C SER A 133 -1.86 -8.10 -4.26
N LEU A 134 -2.28 -6.95 -3.73
CA LEU A 134 -3.54 -6.29 -4.06
C LEU A 134 -3.32 -5.03 -4.91
N THR A 135 -2.09 -4.74 -5.30
CA THR A 135 -1.77 -3.52 -6.06
C THR A 135 -1.35 -3.88 -7.48
N ASN A 136 -2.17 -3.48 -8.44
CA ASN A 136 -1.81 -3.51 -9.85
C ASN A 136 -1.11 -2.21 -10.22
N VAL A 137 -0.01 -2.32 -10.96
CA VAL A 137 0.77 -1.17 -11.41
C VAL A 137 0.52 -0.96 -12.89
N ASP A 138 -0.04 0.20 -13.24
CA ASP A 138 -0.17 0.66 -14.61
C ASP A 138 0.97 1.63 -14.93
N ILE A 139 1.71 1.33 -15.99
CA ILE A 139 2.89 2.07 -16.41
C ILE A 139 2.71 2.46 -17.88
N PRO A 140 2.82 3.75 -18.22
CA PRO A 140 2.67 4.21 -19.57
C PRO A 140 3.86 3.74 -20.41
N GLY A 141 3.63 3.58 -21.72
CA GLY A 141 4.61 3.00 -22.65
C GLY A 141 6.00 3.64 -22.64
N ASN A 142 6.07 4.95 -22.33
CA ASN A 142 7.32 5.70 -22.22
C ASN A 142 8.14 5.40 -20.95
N LEU A 143 7.55 4.75 -19.95
CA LEU A 143 8.19 4.41 -18.66
C LEU A 143 8.39 2.90 -18.48
N ASN A 144 7.91 2.07 -19.41
CA ASN A 144 7.93 0.60 -19.32
C ASN A 144 9.33 -0.06 -19.27
N LEU A 145 10.40 0.68 -19.57
CA LEU A 145 11.78 0.18 -19.50
C LEU A 145 12.40 0.34 -18.11
N GLU A 146 11.67 0.95 -17.18
CA GLU A 146 12.15 1.24 -15.84
C GLU A 146 11.78 0.14 -14.86
N GLN A 147 12.66 -0.08 -13.87
CA GLN A 147 12.39 -1.02 -12.82
C GLN A 147 11.32 -0.46 -11.86
N VAL A 148 10.29 -1.27 -11.58
CA VAL A 148 9.38 -1.05 -10.45
C VAL A 148 10.06 -1.58 -9.19
N ILE A 149 10.22 -0.71 -8.20
CA ILE A 149 10.87 -1.04 -6.93
C ILE A 149 9.81 -0.98 -5.84
N TRP A 150 9.71 -2.08 -5.09
CA TRP A 150 8.85 -2.23 -3.92
C TRP A 150 9.73 -2.24 -2.67
N THR A 151 9.48 -1.31 -1.75
CA THR A 151 10.24 -1.20 -0.50
C THR A 151 9.28 -1.30 0.68
N PRO A 152 9.43 -2.31 1.56
CA PRO A 152 8.58 -2.41 2.74
C PRO A 152 8.88 -1.29 3.72
N ARG A 153 7.86 -0.83 4.45
CA ARG A 153 7.95 0.22 5.46
C ARG A 153 7.66 -0.33 6.85
N SER A 154 8.12 0.38 7.88
CA SER A 154 7.95 -0.01 9.28
C SER A 154 6.50 0.05 9.79
N ASP A 155 5.63 0.80 9.11
CA ASP A 155 4.20 0.91 9.39
C ASP A 155 3.36 -0.21 8.75
N GLY A 156 4.00 -1.20 8.12
CA GLY A 156 3.34 -2.31 7.44
C GLY A 156 2.88 -2.00 6.02
N THR A 157 3.07 -0.77 5.54
CA THR A 157 2.78 -0.38 4.15
C THR A 157 4.00 -0.60 3.25
N TRP A 158 3.84 -0.33 1.95
CA TRP A 158 4.87 -0.50 0.93
C TRP A 158 5.03 0.77 0.12
N GLU A 159 6.27 1.24 -0.03
CA GLU A 159 6.64 2.25 -1.02
C GLU A 159 6.80 1.57 -2.38
N VAL A 160 6.16 2.14 -3.41
CA VAL A 160 6.27 1.71 -4.80
C VAL A 160 6.80 2.87 -5.62
N ARG A 161 7.84 2.64 -6.41
CA ARG A 161 8.39 3.67 -7.31
C ARG A 161 8.87 3.08 -8.62
N ILE A 162 9.00 3.94 -9.62
CA ILE A 162 9.68 3.63 -10.88
C ILE A 162 10.97 4.44 -11.02
N GLY A 163 12.03 3.78 -11.46
CA GLY A 163 13.36 4.36 -11.59
C GLY A 163 14.22 4.17 -10.33
N THR A 164 15.53 4.14 -10.55
CA THR A 164 16.51 3.75 -9.53
C THR A 164 17.22 4.95 -8.89
N VAL A 165 17.95 4.72 -7.80
CA VAL A 165 18.74 5.78 -7.14
C VAL A 165 19.88 6.26 -8.05
N GLU A 166 20.45 5.36 -8.84
CA GLU A 166 21.49 5.66 -9.83
C GLU A 166 21.00 6.61 -10.93
N ARG A 167 19.68 6.66 -11.16
CA ARG A 167 19.03 7.62 -12.07
C ARG A 167 18.57 8.91 -11.38
N GLY A 168 18.91 9.10 -10.11
CA GLY A 168 18.58 10.29 -9.32
C GLY A 168 17.27 10.21 -8.54
N CYS A 169 16.56 9.07 -8.56
CA CYS A 169 15.36 8.90 -7.74
C CYS A 169 15.71 8.68 -6.27
N LYS A 170 15.40 9.65 -5.42
CA LYS A 170 15.54 9.56 -3.96
C LYS A 170 14.52 8.56 -3.40
N SER A 171 14.90 7.79 -2.38
CA SER A 171 13.99 6.88 -1.66
C SER A 171 14.41 6.76 -0.19
N LYS A 172 13.69 7.46 0.68
CA LYS A 172 13.93 7.39 2.13
C LYS A 172 13.63 5.99 2.70
N ALA A 173 12.65 5.28 2.13
CA ALA A 173 12.33 3.93 2.54
C ALA A 173 13.52 2.97 2.33
N LEU A 174 14.28 3.13 1.25
CA LEU A 174 15.49 2.34 1.02
C LEU A 174 16.56 2.64 2.08
N ASP A 175 16.77 3.91 2.41
CA ASP A 175 17.73 4.32 3.45
C ASP A 175 17.35 3.72 4.81
N ASP A 176 16.06 3.72 5.15
CA ASP A 176 15.56 3.14 6.39
C ASP A 176 15.68 1.60 6.39
N LEU A 177 15.46 0.95 5.24
CA LEU A 177 15.70 -0.49 5.09
C LEU A 177 17.18 -0.86 5.24
N GLN A 178 18.09 -0.02 4.74
CA GLN A 178 19.52 -0.22 4.93
C GLN A 178 19.93 -0.09 6.40
N LYS A 179 19.31 0.83 7.16
CA LYS A 179 19.53 0.94 8.61
C LYS A 179 19.02 -0.29 9.37
N MET A 180 17.97 -0.94 8.88
CA MET A 180 17.45 -2.19 9.46
C MET A 180 18.30 -3.42 9.12
N ARG A 181 19.16 -3.35 8.09
CA ARG A 181 20.16 -4.40 7.78
C ARG A 181 21.33 -4.28 8.75
N ASP A 182 21.13 -4.77 9.98
CA ASP A 182 22.23 -4.94 10.93
C ASP A 182 23.18 -6.07 10.51
N LYS A 183 24.43 -6.04 10.98
CA LYS A 183 25.47 -7.06 10.72
C LYS A 183 25.02 -8.50 11.01
N ASP A 184 24.02 -8.69 11.88
CA ASP A 184 23.47 -10.01 12.18
C ASP A 184 22.57 -10.56 11.06
N TYR A 185 21.88 -9.71 10.30
CA TYR A 185 21.17 -10.12 9.08
C TYR A 185 22.17 -10.62 8.03
N GLU A 186 23.31 -9.96 7.88
CA GLU A 186 24.36 -10.35 6.92
C GLU A 186 25.06 -11.67 7.23
N LYS A 187 24.93 -12.18 8.48
CA LYS A 187 25.41 -13.53 8.85
C LYS A 187 24.49 -14.63 8.32
N GLY A 188 23.21 -14.33 8.09
CA GLY A 188 22.20 -15.28 7.59
C GLY A 188 22.02 -15.27 6.07
N VAL A 189 22.64 -14.32 5.36
CA VAL A 189 22.60 -14.28 3.89
C VAL A 189 23.57 -15.34 3.33
N PRO A 190 23.11 -16.32 2.55
CA PRO A 190 23.99 -17.29 1.90
C PRO A 190 25.01 -16.56 1.04
N ARG A 191 26.30 -16.73 1.36
CA ARG A 191 27.40 -16.20 0.54
C ARG A 191 27.56 -17.11 -0.67
N LYS A 192 27.69 -16.50 -1.85
CA LYS A 192 28.06 -17.21 -3.10
C LYS A 192 29.50 -17.69 -3.04
#